data_AF-A0A6N9VMW0-F1
#
_entry.id   AF-A0A6N9VMW0-F1
#
_cell.length_a   1.000
_cell.length_b   1.000
_cell.length_c   1.000
_cell.angle_alpha   90.00
_cell.angle_beta   90.00
_cell.angle_gamma   90.00
#
_symmetry.space_group_name_H-M   'P 1'
#
loop_
_entity.id
_entity.type
_entity.pdbx_description
1 polymer ?
#
loop_
_entity_poly.entity_id
_entity_poly.type
_entity_poly.pdbx_seq_one_letter_code
_entity_poly.pdbx_strand_id
1 'polypeptide(L)' 'MGWTVLYLAFGIVALWLLGEVLLQYKARLRWRLLAFGGFSLVVLGVLTSLVVVIALGAIAFAVGQ' A
#
# COMPACT_ATOMS: atom_id res chain seq x y z
N MET A 1 4.40 21.91 -13.83
CA MET A 1 4.73 21.27 -12.54
C MET A 1 5.27 19.87 -12.83
N GLY A 2 6.59 19.65 -12.78
CA GLY A 2 7.21 18.35 -13.16
C GLY A 2 6.85 17.16 -12.26
N TRP A 3 6.33 17.43 -11.06
CA TRP A 3 5.98 16.43 -10.04
C TRP A 3 4.73 15.60 -10.35
N THR A 4 3.85 16.08 -11.24
CA THR A 4 2.59 15.40 -11.58
C THR A 4 2.82 14.00 -12.15
N VAL A 5 3.91 13.82 -12.93
CA VAL A 5 4.30 12.53 -13.50
C VAL A 5 4.66 11.53 -12.41
N LEU A 6 5.37 11.98 -11.36
CA LEU A 6 5.75 11.13 -10.22
C LEU A 6 4.53 10.68 -9.43
N TYR A 7 3.56 11.57 -9.18
CA TYR A 7 2.31 11.22 -8.51
C TYR A 7 1.50 10.20 -9.31
N LEU A 8 1.46 10.35 -10.64
CA LEU A 8 0.79 9.39 -11.52
C LEU A 8 1.47 8.02 -11.52
N ALA A 9 2.80 7.99 -11.65
CA ALA A 9 3.57 6.75 -11.58
C ALA A 9 3.37 6.04 -10.23
N PHE A 10 3.40 6.79 -9.13
CA PHE A 10 3.15 6.26 -7.79
C PHE A 10 1.73 5.69 -7.65
N GLY A 11 0.72 6.40 -8.17
CA GLY A 11 -0.67 5.94 -8.17
C GLY A 11 -0.87 4.63 -8.95
N ILE A 12 -0.24 4.51 -10.12
CA ILE A 12 -0.29 3.28 -10.94
C ILE A 12 0.36 2.11 -10.20
N VAL A 13 1.54 2.32 -9.62
CA VAL A 13 2.26 1.29 -8.84
C VAL A 13 1.43 0.87 -7.62
N ALA A 14 0.79 1.82 -6.93
CA ALA A 14 -0.08 1.55 -5.79
C ALA A 14 -1.31 0.70 -6.19
N LEU A 15 -1.96 1.02 -7.31
CA LEU A 15 -3.09 0.25 -7.83
C LEU A 15 -2.67 -1.16 -8.28
N TRP A 16 -1.49 -1.29 -8.90
CA TRP A 16 -0.95 -2.58 -9.32
C TRP A 16 -0.63 -3.48 -8.12
N LEU A 17 0.05 -2.94 -7.10
CA LEU A 17 0.35 -3.62 -5.84
C LEU A 17 -0.93 -4.09 -5.11
N LEU A 18 -1.98 -3.26 -5.11
CA LEU A 18 -3.28 -3.64 -4.56
C LEU A 18 -3.91 -4.79 -5.36
N GLY A 19 -3.79 -4.75 -6.69
CA GLY A 19 -4.25 -5.79 -7.62
C GLY A 19 -3.50 -7.12 -7.49
N GLU A 20 -2.18 -7.11 -7.26
CA GLU A 20 -1.41 -8.33 -6.96
C GLU A 20 -1.94 -9.00 -5.68
N VAL A 21 -2.10 -8.22 -4.61
CA VAL A 21 -2.69 -8.68 -3.36
C VAL A 21 -4.11 -9.25 -3.62
N LEU A 22 -5.00 -8.49 -4.29
CA LEU A 22 -6.14 -8.88 -5.16
C LEU A 22 -6.17 -10.30 -5.77
N LEU A 23 -5.10 -10.66 -6.46
CA LEU A 23 -5.14 -11.75 -7.43
C LEU A 23 -4.27 -12.94 -7.01
N GLN A 24 -3.63 -12.88 -5.84
CA GLN A 24 -2.97 -14.04 -5.23
C GLN A 24 -4.01 -15.11 -4.84
N TYR A 25 -4.36 -15.98 -5.79
CA TYR A 25 -5.31 -17.09 -5.61
C TYR A 25 -4.74 -18.29 -4.81
N LYS A 26 -3.44 -18.28 -4.47
CA LYS A 26 -2.75 -19.41 -3.79
C LYS A 26 -2.21 -19.10 -2.38
N ALA A 27 -2.34 -17.87 -1.89
CA ALA A 27 -1.76 -17.44 -0.62
C ALA A 27 -2.78 -17.49 0.54
N ARG A 28 -2.29 -17.80 1.76
CA ARG A 28 -3.10 -17.80 2.99
C ARG A 28 -3.73 -16.41 3.20
N LEU A 29 -5.07 -16.34 3.21
CA LEU A 29 -5.91 -15.13 3.33
C LEU A 29 -5.46 -14.15 4.44
N ARG A 30 -4.83 -14.67 5.49
CA ARG A 30 -4.31 -13.92 6.66
C ARG A 30 -3.25 -12.87 6.32
N TRP A 31 -2.28 -13.22 5.46
CA TRP A 31 -1.18 -12.30 5.12
C TRP A 31 -1.63 -11.23 4.13
N ARG A 32 -2.57 -11.60 3.25
CA ARG A 32 -3.22 -10.71 2.30
C ARG A 32 -4.10 -9.64 2.97
N LEU A 33 -4.83 -9.99 4.03
CA LEU A 33 -5.54 -9.01 4.86
C LEU A 33 -4.58 -8.07 5.60
N LEU A 34 -3.41 -8.59 6.00
CA LEU A 34 -2.33 -7.80 6.61
C LEU A 34 -1.75 -6.79 5.61
N ALA A 35 -1.50 -7.22 4.36
CA ALA A 35 -1.08 -6.32 3.28
C ALA A 35 -2.13 -5.24 3.04
N PHE A 36 -3.40 -5.63 2.87
CA PHE A 36 -4.48 -4.68 2.63
C PHE A 36 -4.65 -3.67 3.78
N GLY A 37 -4.53 -4.14 5.03
CA GLY A 37 -4.52 -3.30 6.22
C GLY A 37 -3.34 -2.33 6.24
N GLY A 38 -2.13 -2.82 5.93
CA GLY A 38 -0.92 -2.01 5.84
C GLY A 38 -1.04 -0.90 4.78
N PHE A 39 -1.54 -1.21 3.59
CA PHE A 39 -1.78 -0.21 2.55
C PHE A 39 -2.80 0.86 2.99
N SER A 40 -3.91 0.43 3.61
CA SER A 40 -4.92 1.36 4.14
C SER A 40 -4.34 2.29 5.21
N LEU A 41 -3.40 1.78 6.02
CA LEU A 41 -2.71 2.53 7.06
C LEU A 41 -1.71 3.54 6.46
N VAL A 42 -1.01 3.20 5.37
CA VAL A 42 -0.21 4.16 4.58
C VAL A 42 -1.09 5.29 4.08
N VAL A 43 -2.23 4.97 3.46
CA VAL A 43 -3.17 5.98 2.93
C VAL A 43 -3.65 6.92 4.05
N LEU A 44 -4.05 6.38 5.20
CA LEU A 44 -4.43 7.18 6.37
C LEU A 44 -3.29 8.06 6.88
N GLY A 45 -2.06 7.53 6.92
CA GLY A 45 -0.88 8.29 7.31
C GLY A 45 -0.57 9.44 6.36
N VAL A 46 -0.74 9.24 5.06
CA VAL A 46 -0.58 10.29 4.05
C VAL A 46 -1.66 11.37 4.21
N LEU A 47 -2.93 10.99 4.39
CA LEU A 47 -4.03 11.94 4.58
C LEU A 47 -3.87 12.80 5.85
N THR A 48 -3.33 12.22 6.92
CA THR A 48 -3.09 12.90 8.20
C THR A 48 -1.69 13.52 8.31
N SER A 49 -0.84 13.38 7.28
CA SER A 49 0.57 13.79 7.28
C SER A 49 1.40 13.21 8.43
N LEU A 50 1.03 12.04 8.94
CA LEU A 50 1.72 11.35 10.03
C LEU A 50 2.75 10.34 9.48
N VAL A 51 4.01 10.76 9.44
CA VAL A 51 5.13 9.94 8.91
C VAL A 51 5.25 8.58 9.62
N VAL A 52 5.01 8.53 10.94
CA VAL A 52 5.07 7.28 11.72
C VAL A 52 4.00 6.28 11.25
N VAL A 53 2.80 6.76 10.95
CA VAL A 53 1.67 5.95 10.48
C VAL A 53 1.97 5.43 9.06
N ILE A 54 2.56 6.29 8.20
CA ILE A 54 3.03 5.89 6.86
C ILE A 54 4.08 4.75 6.96
N ALA A 55 5.08 4.91 7.83
CA ALA A 55 6.13 3.91 7.99
C ALA A 55 5.60 2.57 8.52
N LEU A 56 4.73 2.60 9.54
CA LEU A 56 4.09 1.38 10.06
C LEU A 56 3.22 0.69 9.03
N GLY A 57 2.45 1.46 8.25
CA GLY A 57 1.65 0.93 7.16
C GLY A 57 2.50 0.28 6.07
N ALA A 58 3.62 0.91 5.70
CA ALA A 58 4.53 0.39 4.69
C ALA A 58 5.19 -0.93 5.13
N ILE A 59 5.58 -1.04 6.40
CA ILE A 59 6.12 -2.28 6.97
C ILE A 59 5.05 -3.38 6.98
N ALA A 60 3.83 -3.08 7.44
CA ALA A 60 2.73 -4.04 7.44
C ALA A 60 2.34 -4.49 6.01
N PHE A 61 2.39 -3.57 5.04
CA PHE A 61 2.17 -3.86 3.64
C PHE A 61 3.24 -4.81 3.08
N ALA A 62 4.52 -4.52 3.34
CA ALA A 62 5.65 -5.34 2.89
C ALA A 62 5.70 -6.73 3.54
N VAL A 63 5.21 -6.87 4.78
CA VAL A 63 5.14 -8.15 5.50
C VAL A 63 3.99 -9.03 5.01
N GLY A 64 2.92 -8.42 4.48
CA GLY A 64 1.75 -9.14 3.97
C GLY A 64 1.82 -9.53 2.49
N GLN A 65 2.68 -8.85 1.70
CA GLN A 65 3.03 -9.20 0.32
C GLN A 65 3.91 -10.46 0.29
#